data_AF-A0A9D4DIF3-F1
#
_entry.id   AF-A0A9D4DIF3-F1
#
_cell.length_a   1.000
_cell.length_b   1.000
_cell.length_c   1.000
_cell.angle_alpha   90.00
_cell.angle_beta   90.00
_cell.angle_gamma   90.00
#
_symmetry.space_group_name_H-M   'P 1'
#
loop_
_entity.id
_entity.type
_entity.pdbx_description
1 polymer ?
#
loop_
_entity_poly.entity_id
_entity_poly.type
_entity_poly.pdbx_seq_one_letter_code
_entity_poly.pdbx_strand_id
1 'polypeptide(L)'
;MATLSQSTIDKGSDIFHDFLCYTCADRKLDNTADFYCESCVKFYCGKCIRPHSQLFTKHNPFGRGDMKKWPVTKKVEDFLLKCDFHKDKNLEMFCSEHSELCCTNCAFLNHRHCKKVTLISDIVKSQSTDLQQLSISIQTILKEMKELQGNQEASIHYVQSSYDEQLSRIQKARREINATLDTIEQKTLKEMKDTLTKLQASIKSEADKCIRLRDELRQLRDVIQDISD
;
A
#
# COMPACT_ATOMS: atom_id res chain seq x y z
N MET A 1 -17.42 4.23 -14.64
CA MET A 1 -17.07 2.92 -14.05
C MET A 1 -15.83 2.41 -14.78
N ALA A 2 -14.64 2.77 -14.30
CA ALA A 2 -13.37 2.30 -14.82
C ALA A 2 -12.74 1.39 -13.76
N THR A 3 -12.70 0.09 -14.06
CA THR A 3 -12.06 -0.95 -13.25
C THR A 3 -10.55 -0.78 -13.35
N LEU A 4 -9.92 -0.31 -12.28
CA LEU A 4 -8.48 -0.35 -12.10
C LEU A 4 -8.08 -1.79 -11.75
N SER A 5 -7.26 -2.37 -12.62
CA SER A 5 -6.66 -3.69 -12.49
C SER A 5 -5.79 -3.77 -11.23
N GLN A 6 -6.12 -4.73 -10.36
CA GLN A 6 -5.30 -5.12 -9.22
C GLN A 6 -3.93 -5.60 -9.71
N SER A 7 -2.89 -4.77 -9.56
CA SER A 7 -1.52 -5.25 -9.62
C SER A 7 -1.25 -6.07 -8.35
N THR A 8 -0.90 -7.33 -8.55
CA THR A 8 -0.45 -8.23 -7.49
C THR A 8 0.83 -7.64 -6.92
N ILE A 9 0.72 -6.99 -5.76
CA ILE A 9 1.86 -6.58 -4.95
C ILE A 9 2.54 -7.88 -4.51
N ASP A 10 3.73 -8.06 -5.05
CA ASP A 10 4.59 -9.20 -4.83
C ASP A 10 4.84 -9.35 -3.33
N LYS A 11 4.66 -10.58 -2.84
CA LYS A 11 4.73 -10.88 -1.41
C LYS A 11 6.16 -10.63 -0.94
N GLY A 12 6.23 -10.16 0.31
CA GLY A 12 7.44 -9.74 1.01
C GLY A 12 8.71 -10.46 0.57
N SER A 13 9.73 -9.65 0.27
CA SER A 13 11.12 -10.07 0.25
C SER A 13 11.46 -10.71 1.59
N ASP A 14 11.27 -12.04 1.67
CA ASP A 14 11.81 -12.84 2.74
C ASP A 14 13.33 -12.67 2.70
N ILE A 15 13.89 -12.22 3.82
CA ILE A 15 15.30 -11.89 4.06
C ILE A 15 16.21 -13.15 4.01
N PHE A 16 15.77 -14.23 3.36
CA PHE A 16 16.37 -15.54 3.38
C PHE A 16 16.88 -15.95 1.99
N HIS A 17 18.00 -15.33 1.60
CA HIS A 17 18.99 -15.81 0.62
C HIS A 17 18.45 -16.48 -0.66
N ASP A 18 18.24 -15.69 -1.71
CA ASP A 18 18.14 -16.21 -3.08
C ASP A 18 19.54 -16.59 -3.61
N PHE A 19 20.05 -17.75 -3.18
CA PHE A 19 21.29 -18.30 -3.73
C PHE A 19 21.17 -18.49 -5.24
N LEU A 20 22.11 -17.96 -6.01
CA LEU A 20 22.12 -18.12 -7.47
C LEU A 20 22.70 -19.47 -7.88
N CYS A 21 22.18 -20.03 -8.96
CA CYS A 21 22.75 -21.23 -9.56
C CYS A 21 24.13 -20.93 -10.17
N TYR A 22 25.17 -21.66 -9.72
CA TYR A 22 26.55 -21.51 -10.17
C TYR A 22 26.69 -21.55 -11.69
N THR A 23 26.14 -22.58 -12.34
CA THR A 23 26.22 -22.75 -13.80
C THR A 23 25.43 -21.69 -14.57
N CYS A 24 24.35 -21.16 -13.99
CA CYS A 24 23.57 -20.09 -14.61
C CYS A 24 24.29 -18.74 -14.47
N ALA A 25 24.88 -18.48 -13.30
CA ALA A 25 25.69 -17.29 -13.04
C ALA A 25 26.89 -17.19 -14.00
N ASP A 26 27.59 -18.31 -14.26
CA ASP A 26 28.68 -18.37 -15.26
C ASP A 26 28.21 -17.99 -16.68
N ARG A 27 26.90 -18.16 -16.96
CA ARG A 27 26.26 -17.83 -18.24
C ARG A 27 25.52 -16.48 -18.19
N LYS A 28 25.70 -15.68 -17.13
CA LYS A 28 25.01 -14.41 -16.88
C LYS A 28 23.48 -14.55 -16.85
N LEU A 29 22.99 -15.65 -16.28
CA LEU A 29 21.57 -15.90 -16.05
C LEU A 29 21.28 -15.90 -14.55
N ASP A 30 20.34 -15.08 -14.12
CA ASP A 30 19.97 -14.89 -12.70
C ASP A 30 18.91 -15.89 -12.24
N ASN A 31 19.20 -17.19 -12.41
CA ASN A 31 18.31 -18.24 -11.92
C ASN A 31 18.61 -18.56 -10.45
N THR A 32 17.57 -18.58 -9.63
CA THR A 32 17.67 -19.03 -8.23
C THR A 32 17.95 -20.53 -8.14
N ALA A 33 18.70 -20.91 -7.13
CA ALA A 33 19.08 -22.28 -6.87
C ALA A 33 18.07 -22.97 -5.95
N ASP A 34 17.81 -24.24 -6.25
CA ASP A 34 16.89 -25.09 -5.48
C ASP A 34 17.62 -26.24 -4.78
N PHE A 35 18.89 -26.45 -5.15
CA PHE A 35 19.70 -27.56 -4.70
C PHE A 35 21.12 -27.10 -4.35
N TYR A 36 21.72 -27.74 -3.37
CA TYR A 36 23.11 -27.58 -2.97
C TYR A 36 23.83 -28.93 -3.05
N CYS A 37 24.94 -28.99 -3.78
CA CYS A 37 25.78 -30.18 -3.79
C CYS A 37 26.91 -30.03 -2.76
N GLU A 38 26.93 -30.90 -1.75
CA GLU A 38 27.98 -30.87 -0.73
C GLU A 38 29.36 -31.22 -1.28
N SER A 39 29.45 -32.19 -2.18
CA SER A 39 30.72 -32.61 -2.78
C SER A 39 31.36 -31.52 -3.65
N CYS A 40 30.55 -30.65 -4.26
CA CYS A 40 31.02 -29.55 -5.10
C CYS A 40 31.05 -28.20 -4.39
N VAL A 41 30.40 -28.09 -3.22
CA VAL A 41 30.16 -26.83 -2.50
C VAL A 41 29.53 -25.76 -3.42
N LYS A 42 28.56 -26.16 -4.24
CA LYS A 42 27.93 -25.32 -5.27
C LYS A 42 26.41 -25.44 -5.30
N PHE A 43 25.75 -24.35 -5.65
CA PHE A 43 24.29 -24.25 -5.75
C PHE A 43 23.82 -24.44 -7.21
N TYR A 44 22.71 -25.15 -7.37
CA TYR A 44 22.14 -25.50 -8.67
C TYR A 44 20.62 -25.25 -8.69
N CYS A 45 20.10 -24.71 -9.79
CA CYS A 45 18.66 -24.67 -10.05
C CYS A 45 18.15 -26.07 -10.47
N GLY A 46 16.85 -26.26 -10.49
CA GLY A 46 16.23 -27.53 -10.92
C GLY A 46 16.64 -27.99 -12.33
N LYS A 47 17.06 -27.08 -13.23
CA LYS A 47 17.54 -27.43 -14.57
C LYS A 47 19.00 -27.91 -14.57
N CYS A 48 19.86 -27.29 -13.77
CA CYS A 48 21.29 -27.61 -13.73
C CYS A 48 21.61 -28.82 -12.84
N ILE A 49 20.75 -29.13 -11.86
CA ILE A 49 21.01 -30.28 -10.98
C ILE A 49 20.84 -31.62 -11.71
N ARG A 50 19.92 -31.72 -12.67
CA ARG A 50 19.68 -32.96 -13.43
C ARG A 50 20.92 -33.45 -14.19
N PRO A 51 21.55 -32.64 -15.06
CA PRO A 51 22.78 -33.06 -15.72
C PRO A 51 23.93 -33.23 -14.71
N HIS A 52 23.96 -32.45 -13.63
CA HIS A 52 24.96 -32.60 -12.57
C HIS A 52 24.90 -34.00 -11.93
N SER A 53 23.72 -34.45 -11.50
CA SER A 53 23.54 -35.78 -10.88
C SER A 53 23.76 -36.93 -11.85
N GLN A 54 23.52 -36.72 -13.15
CA GLN A 54 23.80 -37.72 -14.18
C GLN A 54 25.30 -37.91 -14.42
N LEU A 55 26.07 -36.82 -14.40
CA LEU A 55 27.53 -36.86 -14.60
C LEU A 55 28.28 -37.25 -13.32
N PHE A 56 27.77 -36.83 -12.17
CA PHE A 56 28.40 -37.04 -10.86
C PHE A 56 27.51 -37.88 -9.96
N THR A 57 27.36 -39.16 -10.30
CA THR A 57 26.47 -40.12 -9.61
C THR A 57 26.81 -40.35 -8.14
N LYS A 58 28.05 -40.02 -7.72
CA LYS A 58 28.51 -40.11 -6.32
C LYS A 58 28.25 -38.85 -5.50
N HIS A 59 27.84 -37.75 -6.14
CA HIS A 59 27.52 -36.52 -5.42
C HIS A 59 26.11 -36.59 -4.84
N ASN A 60 25.94 -36.06 -3.63
CA ASN A 60 24.65 -36.04 -2.96
C ASN A 60 24.10 -34.60 -2.89
N PRO A 61 23.24 -34.19 -3.83
CA PRO A 61 22.63 -32.87 -3.79
C PRO A 61 21.45 -32.82 -2.83
N PHE A 62 21.43 -31.80 -1.98
CA PHE A 62 20.38 -31.51 -1.03
C PHE A 62 19.43 -30.45 -1.60
N GLY A 63 18.13 -30.75 -1.65
CA GLY A 63 17.12 -29.77 -2.07
C GLY A 63 16.80 -28.74 -0.99
N ARG A 64 15.90 -27.80 -1.28
CA ARG A 64 15.40 -26.81 -0.30
C ARG A 64 14.77 -27.43 0.95
N GLY A 65 14.24 -28.66 0.89
CA GLY A 65 13.72 -29.37 2.05
C GLY A 65 14.79 -29.75 3.09
N ASP A 66 16.06 -29.82 2.67
CA ASP A 66 17.22 -30.17 3.49
C ASP A 66 18.07 -28.93 3.84
N MET A 67 17.46 -27.74 3.91
CA MET A 67 18.17 -26.45 4.04
C MET A 67 19.12 -26.36 5.24
N LYS A 68 18.89 -27.14 6.31
CA LYS A 68 19.82 -27.25 7.46
C LYS A 68 21.21 -27.77 7.08
N LYS A 69 21.35 -28.47 5.95
CA LYS A 69 22.61 -29.01 5.42
C LYS A 69 23.29 -28.06 4.43
N TRP A 70 22.62 -26.97 4.04
CA TRP A 70 23.21 -25.95 3.20
C TRP A 70 24.27 -25.20 4.02
N PRO A 71 25.38 -24.77 3.42
CA PRO A 71 26.52 -24.20 4.14
C PRO A 71 26.26 -22.80 4.70
N VAL A 72 25.00 -22.33 4.73
CA VAL A 72 24.59 -21.11 5.43
C VAL A 72 24.96 -21.18 6.93
N THR A 73 25.09 -22.40 7.46
CA THR A 73 25.48 -22.67 8.85
C THR A 73 26.56 -23.74 8.99
N LYS A 74 27.42 -23.96 7.98
CA LYS A 74 28.67 -24.72 8.26
C LYS A 74 29.58 -23.81 9.07
N LYS A 75 29.78 -24.17 10.34
CA LYS A 75 30.68 -23.51 11.26
C LYS A 75 32.03 -23.26 10.57
N VAL A 76 32.51 -22.02 10.67
CA VAL A 76 33.79 -21.52 10.14
C VAL A 76 35.01 -22.29 10.69
N GLU A 77 34.80 -23.24 11.60
CA GLU A 77 35.81 -24.04 12.29
C GLU A 77 36.69 -24.87 11.33
N ASP A 78 36.22 -25.24 10.13
CA ASP A 78 37.00 -26.07 9.18
C ASP A 78 37.80 -25.27 8.11
N PHE A 79 37.64 -23.94 8.04
CA PHE A 79 38.34 -23.09 7.06
C PHE A 79 39.29 -22.11 7.75
N LEU A 80 40.25 -22.62 8.52
CA LEU A 80 41.39 -21.80 8.93
C LEU A 80 42.26 -21.53 7.70
N LEU A 81 42.13 -20.32 7.14
CA LEU A 81 42.97 -19.86 6.03
C LEU A 81 44.44 -19.96 6.44
N LYS A 82 45.22 -20.71 5.66
CA LYS A 82 46.65 -20.88 5.88
C LYS A 82 47.41 -19.71 5.27
N CYS A 83 48.55 -19.37 5.86
CA CYS A 83 49.44 -18.38 5.29
C CYS A 83 50.19 -18.94 4.09
N ASP A 84 50.18 -18.23 2.97
CA ASP A 84 50.86 -18.63 1.74
C ASP A 84 52.38 -18.79 1.92
N PHE A 85 52.98 -17.99 2.81
CA PHE A 85 54.41 -18.04 3.13
C PHE A 85 54.76 -19.00 4.28
N HIS A 86 53.79 -19.31 5.14
CA HIS A 86 53.99 -20.12 6.34
C HIS A 86 52.87 -21.17 6.43
N LYS A 87 53.02 -22.26 5.67
CA LYS A 87 51.98 -23.28 5.45
C LYS A 87 51.41 -23.91 6.73
N ASP A 88 52.21 -23.95 7.80
CA ASP A 88 51.82 -24.51 9.09
C ASP A 88 51.08 -23.50 10.00
N LYS A 89 50.99 -22.24 9.60
CA LYS A 89 50.39 -21.16 10.38
C LYS A 89 49.06 -20.70 9.75
N ASN A 90 48.10 -20.40 10.62
CA ASN A 90 46.83 -19.81 10.22
C ASN A 90 46.93 -18.29 10.15
N LEU A 91 46.07 -17.68 9.33
CA LEU A 91 45.84 -16.25 9.31
C LEU A 91 44.92 -15.87 10.48
N GLU A 92 45.51 -15.32 11.55
CA GLU A 92 44.80 -15.01 12.81
C GLU A 92 44.83 -13.52 13.14
N MET A 93 45.58 -12.72 12.39
CA MET A 93 45.74 -11.29 12.59
C MET A 93 45.44 -10.50 11.31
N PHE A 94 45.16 -9.22 11.49
CA PHE A 94 44.93 -8.26 10.43
C PHE A 94 45.85 -7.05 10.62
N CYS A 95 46.58 -6.70 9.57
CA CYS A 95 47.39 -5.49 9.52
C CYS A 95 46.57 -4.35 8.91
N SER A 96 46.25 -3.30 9.68
CA SER A 96 45.43 -2.19 9.18
C SER A 96 46.14 -1.29 8.18
N GLU A 97 47.47 -1.22 8.22
CA GLU A 97 48.25 -0.38 7.30
C GLU A 97 48.30 -0.97 5.89
N HIS A 98 48.35 -2.29 5.79
CA HIS A 98 48.36 -3.02 4.52
C HIS A 98 46.97 -3.53 4.12
N SER A 99 46.00 -3.49 5.04
CA SER A 99 44.64 -4.04 4.85
C SER A 99 44.64 -5.53 4.47
N GLU A 100 45.51 -6.31 5.11
CA GLU A 100 45.76 -7.71 4.79
C GLU A 100 45.69 -8.61 6.03
N LEU A 101 45.29 -9.87 5.80
CA LEU A 101 45.33 -10.93 6.81
C LEU A 101 46.74 -11.51 6.89
N CYS A 102 47.25 -11.70 8.11
CA CYS A 102 48.60 -12.21 8.34
C CYS A 102 48.63 -13.25 9.48
N CYS A 103 49.59 -14.18 9.39
CA CYS A 103 49.90 -15.07 10.51
C CYS A 103 50.86 -14.41 11.52
N THR A 104 51.08 -15.05 12.65
CA THR A 104 52.06 -14.64 13.68
C THR A 104 53.44 -14.37 13.12
N ASN A 105 53.97 -15.25 12.28
CA ASN A 105 55.29 -15.04 11.68
C ASN A 105 55.32 -13.83 10.73
N CYS A 106 54.30 -13.65 9.89
CA CYS A 106 54.22 -12.48 9.00
C CYS A 106 54.14 -11.16 9.79
N ALA A 107 53.45 -11.15 10.93
CA ALA A 107 53.42 -9.97 11.79
C ALA A 107 54.81 -9.60 12.34
N PHE A 108 55.62 -10.58 12.75
CA PHE A 108 56.97 -10.34 13.28
C PHE A 108 58.02 -10.07 12.21
N LEU A 109 57.88 -10.63 11.01
CA LEU A 109 58.88 -10.56 9.95
C LEU A 109 58.59 -9.43 8.96
N ASN A 110 57.34 -9.34 8.48
CA ASN A 110 56.97 -8.44 7.38
C ASN A 110 56.23 -7.19 7.88
N HIS A 111 55.45 -7.30 8.96
CA HIS A 111 54.69 -6.18 9.52
C HIS A 111 55.24 -5.67 10.85
N ARG A 112 56.52 -5.95 11.18
CA ARG A 112 57.14 -5.57 12.46
C ARG A 112 57.08 -4.07 12.75
N HIS A 113 57.16 -3.27 11.69
CA HIS A 113 57.15 -1.81 11.78
C HIS A 113 55.74 -1.23 11.67
N CYS A 114 54.72 -2.04 11.40
CA CYS A 114 53.33 -1.63 11.42
C CYS A 114 52.86 -1.46 12.86
N LYS A 115 52.21 -0.33 13.12
CA LYS A 115 51.69 0.06 14.42
C LYS A 115 50.35 -0.61 14.76
N LYS A 116 49.61 -1.05 13.75
CA LYS A 116 48.27 -1.63 13.90
C LYS A 116 48.17 -3.02 13.28
N VAL A 117 48.65 -4.01 14.02
CA VAL A 117 48.41 -5.43 13.75
C VAL A 117 47.62 -6.00 14.92
N THR A 118 46.40 -6.48 14.67
CA THR A 118 45.45 -6.91 15.71
C THR A 118 44.91 -8.29 15.40
N LEU A 119 44.56 -9.04 16.44
CA LEU A 119 43.88 -10.33 16.30
C LEU A 119 42.51 -10.13 15.66
N ILE A 120 42.18 -10.97 14.68
CA ILE A 120 40.87 -10.94 14.01
C ILE A 120 39.76 -11.15 15.04
N SER A 121 39.97 -12.03 16.02
CA SER A 121 38.99 -12.26 17.10
C SER A 121 38.62 -11.00 17.86
N ASP A 122 39.57 -10.08 18.06
CA ASP A 122 39.36 -8.87 18.84
C ASP A 122 38.64 -7.81 18.00
N ILE A 123 38.99 -7.70 16.71
CA ILE A 123 38.27 -6.87 15.73
C ILE A 123 36.82 -7.34 15.59
N VAL A 124 36.61 -8.65 15.44
CA VAL A 124 35.27 -9.24 15.31
C VAL A 124 34.47 -9.00 16.58
N LYS A 125 35.05 -9.18 17.77
CA LYS A 125 34.37 -8.87 19.03
C LYS A 125 33.93 -7.40 19.08
N SER A 126 34.82 -6.44 18.79
CA SER A 126 34.47 -5.01 18.83
C SER A 126 33.47 -4.61 17.76
N GLN A 127 33.57 -5.15 16.55
CA GLN A 127 32.62 -4.83 15.47
C GLN A 127 31.28 -5.54 15.66
N SER A 128 31.26 -6.71 16.32
CA SER A 128 30.03 -7.47 16.55
C SER A 128 29.05 -6.71 17.42
N THR A 129 29.51 -5.96 18.42
CA THR A 129 28.64 -5.15 19.28
C THR A 129 28.06 -3.97 18.52
N ASP A 130 28.87 -3.29 17.70
CA ASP A 130 28.43 -2.14 16.91
C ASP A 130 27.41 -2.55 15.83
N LEU A 131 27.67 -3.68 15.16
CA LEU A 131 26.75 -4.25 14.16
C LEU A 131 25.45 -4.74 14.81
N GLN A 132 25.51 -5.33 16.01
CA GLN A 132 24.31 -5.71 16.76
C GLN A 132 23.50 -4.49 17.15
N GLN A 133 24.13 -3.43 17.66
CA GLN A 133 23.45 -2.20 18.01
C GLN A 133 22.80 -1.55 16.79
N LEU A 134 23.51 -1.48 15.66
CA LEU A 134 22.98 -0.97 14.40
C LEU A 134 21.79 -1.81 13.92
N SER A 135 21.88 -3.14 14.01
CA SER A 135 20.78 -4.05 13.66
C SER A 135 19.54 -3.79 14.52
N ILE A 136 19.70 -3.57 15.83
CA ILE A 136 18.59 -3.24 16.73
C ILE A 136 17.98 -1.89 16.34
N SER A 137 18.81 -0.87 16.09
CA SER A 137 18.35 0.45 15.66
C SER A 137 17.55 0.39 14.35
N ILE A 138 18.02 -0.36 13.35
CA ILE A 138 17.31 -0.56 12.09
C ILE A 138 15.95 -1.24 12.33
N GLN A 139 15.91 -2.28 13.15
CA GLN A 139 14.66 -2.98 13.47
C GLN A 139 13.64 -2.07 14.18
N THR A 140 14.10 -1.23 15.09
CA THR A 140 13.24 -0.24 15.76
C THR A 140 12.67 0.77 14.77
N ILE A 141 13.52 1.35 13.90
CA ILE A 141 13.07 2.31 12.88
C ILE A 141 12.05 1.66 11.93
N LEU A 142 12.30 0.42 11.48
CA LEU A 142 11.36 -0.30 10.62
C LEU A 142 10.00 -0.52 11.29
N LYS A 143 9.98 -0.80 12.60
CA LYS A 143 8.75 -0.94 13.36
C LYS A 143 7.99 0.39 13.44
N GLU A 144 8.67 1.47 13.80
CA GLU A 144 8.08 2.81 13.89
C GLU A 144 7.54 3.29 12.54
N MET A 145 8.25 3.04 11.44
CA MET A 145 7.78 3.37 10.09
C MET A 145 6.50 2.62 9.74
N LYS A 146 6.39 1.34 10.12
CA LYS A 146 5.18 0.54 9.88
C LYS A 146 3.98 1.06 10.68
N GLU A 147 4.20 1.46 11.94
CA GLU A 147 3.17 2.08 12.76
C GLU A 147 2.71 3.42 12.19
N LEU A 148 3.67 4.26 11.75
CA LEU A 148 3.37 5.54 11.09
C LEU A 148 2.56 5.34 9.80
N GLN A 149 2.92 4.37 8.97
CA GLN A 149 2.19 4.04 7.76
C GLN A 149 0.74 3.65 8.07
N GLY A 150 0.53 2.75 9.05
CA GLY A 150 -0.82 2.36 9.46
C GLY A 150 -1.66 3.53 9.97
N ASN A 151 -1.06 4.45 10.72
CA ASN A 151 -1.72 5.67 11.19
C ASN A 151 -2.08 6.62 10.04
N GLN A 152 -1.23 6.75 9.02
CA GLN A 152 -1.50 7.55 7.83
C GLN A 152 -2.65 6.97 7.01
N GLU A 153 -2.66 5.65 6.80
CA GLU A 153 -3.75 4.95 6.10
C GLU A 153 -5.09 5.14 6.81
N ALA A 154 -5.11 5.00 8.15
CA ALA A 154 -6.30 5.26 8.96
C ALA A 154 -6.76 6.73 8.89
N SER A 155 -5.82 7.68 8.87
CA SER A 155 -6.12 9.12 8.75
C SER A 155 -6.73 9.46 7.39
N ILE A 156 -6.20 8.90 6.30
CA ILE A 156 -6.75 9.04 4.94
C ILE A 156 -8.18 8.51 4.91
N HIS A 157 -8.40 7.31 5.43
CA HIS A 157 -9.74 6.71 5.50
C HIS A 157 -10.72 7.57 6.30
N TYR A 158 -10.28 8.12 7.44
CA TYR A 158 -11.10 9.02 8.26
C TYR A 158 -11.50 10.28 7.51
N VAL A 159 -10.55 10.96 6.87
CA VAL A 159 -10.82 12.19 6.09
C VAL A 159 -11.79 11.90 4.94
N GLN A 160 -11.60 10.79 4.22
CA GLN A 160 -12.48 10.36 3.14
C GLN A 160 -13.91 10.14 3.64
N SER A 161 -14.06 9.37 4.72
CA SER A 161 -15.37 9.05 5.31
C SER A 161 -16.09 10.31 5.81
N SER A 162 -15.33 11.22 6.45
CA SER A 162 -15.87 12.50 6.91
C SER A 162 -16.34 13.38 5.75
N TYR A 163 -15.57 13.44 4.67
CA TYR A 163 -15.95 14.16 3.45
C TYR A 163 -17.26 13.63 2.85
N ASP A 164 -17.37 12.30 2.70
CA ASP A 164 -18.57 11.66 2.14
C ASP A 164 -19.81 11.89 3.01
N GLU A 165 -19.64 11.86 4.34
CA GLU A 165 -20.72 12.18 5.28
C GLU A 165 -21.19 13.63 5.13
N GLN A 166 -20.26 14.60 5.10
CA GLN A 166 -20.64 16.01 4.92
C GLN A 166 -21.30 16.25 3.57
N LEU A 167 -20.81 15.62 2.49
CA LEU A 167 -21.42 15.71 1.17
C LEU A 167 -22.86 15.17 1.19
N SER A 168 -23.08 14.02 1.81
CA SER A 168 -24.41 13.42 1.98
C SER A 168 -25.35 14.33 2.76
N ARG A 169 -24.87 14.94 3.85
CA ARG A 169 -25.64 15.91 4.65
C ARG A 169 -26.04 17.13 3.84
N ILE A 170 -25.13 17.71 3.06
CA ILE A 170 -25.41 18.86 2.18
C ILE A 170 -26.45 18.49 1.12
N GLN A 171 -26.30 17.33 0.47
CA GLN A 171 -27.25 16.87 -0.54
C GLN A 171 -28.63 16.60 0.05
N LYS A 172 -28.70 16.02 1.25
CA LYS A 172 -29.95 15.80 1.97
C LYS A 172 -30.65 17.11 2.32
N ALA A 173 -29.94 18.06 2.92
CA ALA A 173 -30.47 19.38 3.24
C ALA A 173 -31.02 20.09 2.00
N ARG A 174 -30.30 20.03 0.86
CA ARG A 174 -30.77 20.60 -0.40
C ARG A 174 -32.08 19.96 -0.87
N ARG A 175 -32.21 18.63 -0.79
CA ARG A 175 -33.44 17.93 -1.16
C ARG A 175 -34.62 18.33 -0.28
N GLU A 176 -34.40 18.46 1.02
CA GLU A 176 -35.43 18.87 1.98
C GLU A 176 -35.89 20.32 1.77
N ILE A 177 -34.95 21.23 1.50
CA ILE A 177 -35.27 22.63 1.15
C ILE A 177 -36.13 22.66 -0.12
N ASN A 178 -35.71 21.98 -1.18
CA ASN A 178 -36.47 21.94 -2.43
C ASN A 178 -37.88 21.38 -2.25
N ALA A 179 -38.03 20.26 -1.54
CA ALA A 179 -39.34 19.67 -1.27
C ALA A 179 -40.26 20.61 -0.46
N THR A 180 -39.67 21.40 0.45
CA THR A 180 -40.40 22.42 1.21
C THR A 180 -40.87 23.55 0.28
N LEU A 181 -39.99 24.04 -0.60
CA LEU A 181 -40.33 25.07 -1.59
C LEU A 181 -41.44 24.59 -2.53
N ASP A 182 -41.34 23.36 -3.05
CA ASP A 182 -42.38 22.75 -3.91
C ASP A 182 -43.74 22.67 -3.18
N THR A 183 -43.71 22.32 -1.89
CA THR A 183 -44.94 22.24 -1.07
C THR A 183 -45.57 23.62 -0.87
N ILE A 184 -44.75 24.63 -0.60
CA ILE A 184 -45.22 26.02 -0.45
C ILE A 184 -45.82 26.51 -1.77
N GLU A 185 -45.11 26.33 -2.88
CA GLU A 185 -45.59 26.72 -4.21
C GLU A 185 -46.93 26.08 -4.54
N GLN A 186 -47.07 24.77 -4.38
CA GLN A 186 -48.32 24.05 -4.65
C GLN A 186 -49.47 24.55 -3.78
N LYS A 187 -49.21 24.80 -2.49
CA LYS A 187 -50.23 25.32 -1.57
C LYS A 187 -50.68 26.71 -1.98
N THR A 188 -49.73 27.61 -2.25
CA THR A 188 -50.04 28.98 -2.68
C THR A 188 -50.79 29.01 -4.00
N LEU A 189 -50.38 28.23 -5.00
CA LEU A 189 -51.07 28.12 -6.29
C LEU A 189 -52.51 27.62 -6.11
N LYS A 190 -52.74 26.64 -5.22
CA LYS A 190 -54.08 26.14 -4.90
C LYS A 190 -54.94 27.22 -4.25
N GLU A 191 -54.42 27.91 -3.23
CA GLU A 191 -55.14 29.01 -2.54
C GLU A 191 -55.49 30.16 -3.51
N MET A 192 -54.57 30.52 -4.41
CA MET A 192 -54.83 31.52 -5.45
C MET A 192 -55.95 31.07 -6.40
N LYS A 193 -55.93 29.81 -6.84
CA LYS A 193 -56.97 29.25 -7.72
C LYS A 193 -58.33 29.17 -7.04
N ASP A 194 -58.38 28.78 -5.78
CA ASP A 194 -59.61 28.73 -4.98
C ASP A 194 -60.17 30.14 -4.74
N THR A 195 -59.32 31.13 -4.54
CA THR A 195 -59.73 32.54 -4.41
C THR A 195 -60.25 33.10 -5.73
N LEU A 196 -59.56 32.82 -6.84
CA LEU A 196 -59.97 33.23 -8.19
C LEU A 196 -61.36 32.69 -8.53
N THR A 197 -61.59 31.39 -8.30
CA THR A 197 -62.87 30.74 -8.59
C THR A 197 -64.02 31.31 -7.74
N LYS A 198 -63.77 31.60 -6.45
CA LYS A 198 -64.76 32.28 -5.60
C LYS A 198 -65.09 33.69 -6.08
N LEU A 199 -64.08 34.47 -6.46
CA LEU A 199 -64.28 35.82 -6.99
C LEU A 199 -65.07 35.78 -8.31
N GLN A 200 -64.75 34.87 -9.22
CA GLN A 200 -65.49 34.67 -10.46
C GLN A 200 -66.96 34.33 -10.21
N ALA A 201 -67.24 33.43 -9.27
CA ALA A 201 -68.62 33.07 -8.90
C ALA A 201 -69.39 34.25 -8.31
N SER A 202 -68.74 35.05 -7.45
CA SER A 202 -69.34 36.24 -6.86
C SER A 202 -69.67 37.31 -7.91
N ILE A 203 -68.70 37.61 -8.80
CA ILE A 203 -68.89 38.56 -9.91
C ILE A 203 -70.05 38.11 -10.81
N LYS A 204 -70.13 36.81 -11.14
CA LYS A 204 -71.20 36.27 -11.96
C LYS A 204 -72.57 36.41 -11.29
N SER A 205 -72.66 36.08 -10.00
CA SER A 205 -73.89 36.24 -9.21
C SER A 205 -74.37 37.69 -9.18
N GLU A 206 -73.45 38.64 -9.02
CA GLU A 206 -73.78 40.07 -9.02
C GLU A 206 -74.20 40.57 -10.41
N ALA A 207 -73.52 40.11 -11.46
CA ALA A 207 -73.93 40.39 -12.85
C ALA A 207 -75.35 39.87 -13.13
N ASP A 208 -75.69 38.67 -12.67
CA ASP A 208 -77.02 38.08 -12.83
C ASP A 208 -78.09 38.91 -12.10
N LYS A 209 -77.78 39.45 -10.91
CA LYS A 209 -78.69 40.39 -10.21
C LYS A 209 -78.89 41.67 -11.00
N CYS A 210 -77.82 42.27 -11.53
CA CYS A 210 -77.92 43.48 -12.35
C CYS A 210 -78.75 43.24 -13.63
N ILE A 211 -78.65 42.06 -14.25
CA ILE A 211 -79.48 41.68 -15.40
C ILE A 211 -80.96 41.62 -14.98
N ARG A 212 -81.29 40.94 -13.87
CA ARG A 212 -82.68 40.86 -13.38
C ARG A 212 -83.29 42.23 -13.09
N LEU A 213 -82.56 43.08 -12.36
CA LEU A 213 -82.99 44.45 -12.05
C LEU A 213 -83.20 45.27 -13.33
N ARG A 214 -82.33 45.12 -14.32
CA ARG A 214 -82.49 45.79 -15.63
C ARG A 214 -83.78 45.34 -16.32
N ASP A 215 -84.07 44.04 -16.31
CA ASP A 215 -85.26 43.49 -16.95
C ASP A 215 -86.55 43.94 -16.25
N GLU A 216 -86.55 43.98 -14.91
CA GLU A 216 -87.65 44.53 -14.11
C GLU A 216 -87.90 46.03 -14.40
N LEU A 217 -86.84 46.84 -14.43
CA LEU A 217 -86.93 48.26 -14.79
C LEU A 217 -87.47 48.46 -16.22
N ARG A 218 -87.10 47.56 -17.14
CA ARG A 218 -87.59 47.58 -18.52
C ARG A 218 -89.10 47.33 -18.58
N GLN A 219 -89.58 46.32 -17.86
CA GLN A 219 -91.00 46.01 -17.76
C GLN A 219 -91.80 47.17 -17.16
N LEU A 220 -91.31 47.75 -16.06
CA LEU A 220 -91.97 48.91 -15.43
C LEU A 220 -92.07 50.10 -16.37
N ARG A 221 -90.98 50.40 -17.10
CA ARG A 221 -90.99 51.46 -18.12
C ARG A 221 -92.03 51.19 -19.21
N ASP A 222 -92.08 49.97 -19.73
CA ASP A 222 -93.01 49.62 -20.80
C ASP A 222 -94.47 49.79 -20.34
N VAL A 223 -94.79 49.40 -19.10
CA VAL A 223 -96.12 49.64 -18.48
C VAL A 223 -96.44 51.12 -18.32
N ILE A 224 -95.48 51.95 -17.89
CA ILE A 224 -95.69 53.41 -17.75
C ILE A 224 -95.99 54.05 -19.11
N GLN A 225 -95.31 53.57 -20.16
CA GLN A 225 -95.50 54.06 -21.52
C GLN A 225 -96.91 53.74 -22.03
N ASP A 226 -97.38 52.51 -21.81
CA ASP A 226 -98.74 52.07 -22.19
C ASP A 226 -99.87 52.84 -21.48
N ILE A 227 -99.61 53.39 -20.28
CA ILE A 227 -100.59 54.20 -19.52
C ILE A 227 -100.59 55.67 -19.98
N SER A 228 -99.53 56.13 -20.63
CA SER A 228 -99.34 57.53 -21.02
C SER A 228 -99.85 57.86 -22.43
N ASP A 229 -100.24 56.83 -23.21
CA ASP A 229 -100.86 56.91 -24.54
C ASP A 229 -102.40 56.78 -24.45
#